data_AF-A0A3D5D868-F1
#
_entry.id   AF-A0A3D5D868-F1
#
_cell.length_a   1.000
_cell.length_b   1.000
_cell.length_c   1.000
_cell.angle_alpha   90.00
_cell.angle_beta   90.00
_cell.angle_gamma   90.00
#
_symmetry.space_group_name_H-M   'P 1'
#
loop_
_entity.id
_entity.type
_entity.pdbx_description
1 polymer ?
#
loop_
_entity_poly.entity_id
_entity_poly.type
_entity_poly.pdbx_seq_one_letter_code
_entity_poly.pdbx_strand_id
1 'polypeptide(L)'
;MRLADFGLATGLLFDILPHMELLPFGELAPFKARAFVPEILDLGDWDAIEPVFDQLEERIEACESAGDLEGWLFEVNELSAALDEEGSKRYIAMTCHTSN
;
A
#
# COMPACT_ATOMS: atom_id res chain seq x y z
N MET A 1 36.01 48.14 3.07
CA MET A 1 35.47 47.30 4.16
C MET A 1 34.27 46.56 3.58
N ARG A 2 34.43 45.26 3.35
CA ARG A 2 33.48 44.39 2.64
C ARG A 2 32.27 44.09 3.52
N LEU A 3 31.08 44.16 2.93
CA LEU A 3 29.86 43.49 3.39
C LEU A 3 29.61 42.35 2.40
N ALA A 4 30.53 41.37 2.38
CA ALA A 4 30.47 40.15 1.60
C ALA A 4 30.61 38.90 2.49
N ASP A 5 30.29 39.03 3.78
CA ASP A 5 30.40 37.97 4.77
C ASP A 5 29.03 37.79 5.43
N PHE A 6 28.51 36.55 5.47
CA PHE A 6 27.13 36.12 5.77
C PHE A 6 26.16 36.33 4.60
N GLY A 7 26.04 35.42 3.62
CA GLY A 7 26.06 33.97 3.72
C GLY A 7 24.65 33.44 3.96
N LEU A 8 23.84 33.36 2.91
CA LEU A 8 23.31 32.09 2.38
C LEU A 8 22.41 32.39 1.17
N ALA A 9 22.56 31.56 0.15
CA ALA A 9 21.91 31.65 -1.14
C ALA A 9 20.38 31.75 -1.01
N THR A 10 19.84 32.87 -1.46
CA THR A 10 18.50 32.94 -2.03
C THR A 10 18.41 31.94 -3.19
N GLY A 11 17.52 30.96 -3.06
CA GLY A 11 16.76 30.48 -4.21
C GLY A 11 17.05 29.11 -4.80
N LEU A 12 17.44 28.08 -4.03
CA LEU A 12 17.51 26.70 -4.56
C LEU A 12 17.26 25.60 -3.49
N LEU A 13 16.20 25.70 -2.67
CA LEU A 13 15.82 24.58 -1.78
C LEU A 13 14.31 24.45 -1.53
N PHE A 14 13.46 24.94 -2.43
CA PHE A 14 12.01 24.76 -2.28
C PHE A 14 11.30 24.20 -3.52
N ASP A 15 12.04 23.97 -4.60
CA ASP A 15 11.47 23.42 -5.81
C ASP A 15 11.81 21.93 -5.91
N ILE A 16 10.76 21.11 -5.98
CA ILE A 16 10.72 19.64 -6.16
C ILE A 16 10.66 18.82 -4.86
N LEU A 17 9.58 18.98 -4.11
CA LEU A 17 8.92 17.82 -3.50
C LEU A 17 7.61 17.62 -4.29
N PRO A 18 7.42 16.50 -4.99
CA PRO A 18 6.13 16.23 -5.61
C PRO A 18 5.09 16.17 -4.49
N HIS A 19 4.06 16.98 -4.65
CA HIS A 19 2.92 17.03 -3.76
C HIS A 19 2.21 15.66 -3.81
N MET A 20 2.46 14.79 -2.81
CA MET A 20 1.57 13.73 -2.28
C MET A 20 2.25 12.58 -1.49
N GLU A 21 3.53 12.64 -1.15
CA GLU A 21 4.10 11.65 -0.21
C GLU A 21 4.65 12.33 1.04
N LEU A 22 3.86 12.32 2.12
CA LEU A 22 4.31 12.89 3.39
C LEU A 22 4.72 11.87 4.44
N LEU A 23 4.59 10.57 4.13
CA LEU A 23 5.25 9.47 4.85
C LEU A 23 5.60 8.36 3.84
N PRO A 24 6.77 7.68 3.95
CA PRO A 24 7.28 6.72 2.96
C PRO A 24 6.54 5.38 3.05
N PHE A 25 5.22 5.42 3.22
CA PHE A 25 4.42 4.21 3.38
C PHE A 25 4.08 3.52 2.05
N GLY A 26 4.22 4.23 0.92
CA GLY A 26 4.11 3.63 -0.41
C GLY A 26 5.15 2.53 -0.66
N GLU A 27 6.29 2.60 0.01
CA GLU A 27 7.45 1.70 -0.18
C GLU A 27 7.69 0.73 0.98
N LEU A 28 6.68 0.47 1.83
CA LEU A 28 6.85 -0.53 2.90
C LEU A 28 7.01 -1.94 2.31
N ALA A 29 8.10 -2.61 2.69
CA ALA A 29 8.26 -4.01 2.38
C ALA A 29 7.21 -4.84 3.16
N PRO A 30 6.56 -5.82 2.51
CA PRO A 30 5.64 -6.69 3.20
C PRO A 30 6.38 -7.52 4.25
N PHE A 31 5.76 -7.73 5.42
CA PHE A 31 6.36 -8.52 6.51
C PHE A 31 6.71 -9.96 6.09
N LYS A 32 5.93 -10.52 5.17
CA LYS A 32 6.14 -11.84 4.56
C LYS A 32 5.87 -11.73 3.06
N ALA A 33 6.65 -12.46 2.25
CA ALA A 33 6.38 -12.60 0.82
C ALA A 33 4.97 -13.16 0.59
N ARG A 34 4.23 -12.55 -0.35
CA ARG A 34 2.89 -12.97 -0.72
C ARG A 34 2.95 -14.34 -1.40
N ALA A 35 2.01 -15.22 -1.07
CA ALA A 35 1.92 -16.56 -1.64
C ALA A 35 0.68 -16.73 -2.52
N PHE A 36 -0.38 -15.98 -2.23
CA PHE A 36 -1.66 -16.04 -2.93
C PHE A 36 -1.94 -14.73 -3.68
N VAL A 37 -1.78 -13.59 -3.01
CA VAL A 37 -2.01 -12.28 -3.60
C VAL A 37 -0.82 -11.94 -4.53
N PRO A 38 -1.05 -11.47 -5.77
CA PRO A 38 0.04 -11.06 -6.65
C PRO A 38 0.96 -10.02 -5.98
N GLU A 39 2.28 -10.14 -6.21
CA GLU A 39 3.27 -9.18 -5.67
C GLU A 39 3.01 -7.76 -6.19
N ILE A 40 2.65 -7.65 -7.48
CA ILE A 40 2.30 -6.40 -8.14
C ILE A 40 0.78 -6.43 -8.37
N LEU A 41 0.04 -5.76 -7.49
CA LEU A 41 -1.40 -5.61 -7.56
C LEU A 41 -1.78 -4.20 -7.10
N ASP A 42 -2.55 -3.47 -7.91
CA ASP A 42 -3.10 -2.18 -7.49
C ASP A 42 -4.30 -2.43 -6.57
N LEU A 43 -4.07 -2.30 -5.26
CA LEU A 43 -5.09 -2.48 -4.22
C LEU A 43 -6.03 -1.26 -4.09
N GLY A 44 -5.86 -0.25 -4.95
CA GLY A 44 -6.75 0.88 -5.10
C GLY A 44 -7.76 0.77 -6.23
N ASP A 45 -7.60 -0.22 -7.10
CA ASP A 45 -8.42 -0.41 -8.29
C ASP A 45 -9.28 -1.67 -8.15
N TRP A 46 -10.60 -1.51 -8.19
CA TRP A 46 -11.52 -2.63 -8.06
C TRP A 46 -11.36 -3.63 -9.21
N ASP A 47 -11.16 -3.15 -10.44
CA ASP A 47 -11.02 -4.02 -11.62
C ASP A 47 -9.79 -4.93 -11.51
N ALA A 48 -8.77 -4.52 -10.74
CA ALA A 48 -7.60 -5.33 -10.44
C ALA A 48 -7.84 -6.31 -9.28
N ILE A 49 -8.63 -5.92 -8.28
CA ILE A 49 -8.87 -6.70 -7.05
C ILE A 49 -9.93 -7.79 -7.25
N GLU A 50 -10.99 -7.50 -8.00
CA GLU A 50 -12.14 -8.40 -8.22
C GLU A 50 -11.71 -9.83 -8.64
N PRO A 51 -10.78 -10.03 -9.60
CA PRO A 51 -10.35 -11.37 -9.99
C PRO A 51 -9.66 -12.19 -8.89
N VAL A 52 -9.16 -11.55 -7.83
CA VAL A 52 -8.58 -12.25 -6.67
C VAL A 52 -9.69 -12.76 -5.75
N PHE A 53 -10.80 -12.03 -5.64
CA PHE A 53 -12.00 -12.52 -4.95
C PHE A 53 -12.65 -13.68 -5.70
N ASP A 54 -12.77 -13.58 -7.03
CA ASP A 54 -13.28 -14.69 -7.86
C ASP A 54 -12.48 -15.99 -7.63
N GLN A 55 -11.15 -15.88 -7.55
CA GLN A 55 -10.29 -17.04 -7.23
C GLN A 55 -10.55 -17.61 -5.83
N LEU A 56 -10.83 -16.77 -4.83
CA LEU A 56 -11.19 -17.25 -3.49
C LEU A 56 -12.55 -17.96 -3.50
N GLU A 57 -13.51 -17.49 -4.29
CA GLU A 57 -14.82 -18.13 -4.45
C GLU A 57 -14.69 -19.50 -5.13
N GLU A 58 -13.94 -19.59 -6.23
CA GLU A 58 -13.69 -20.88 -6.90
C GLU A 58 -12.99 -21.88 -5.98
N ARG A 59 -12.04 -21.41 -5.15
CA ARG A 59 -11.28 -22.28 -4.24
C ARG A 59 -12.11 -22.79 -3.06
N ILE A 60 -13.01 -21.97 -2.49
CA ILE A 60 -13.89 -22.45 -1.41
C ILE A 60 -14.89 -23.50 -1.93
N GLU A 61 -15.39 -23.34 -3.16
CA GLU A 61 -16.27 -24.33 -3.79
C GLU A 61 -15.57 -25.68 -4.01
N ALA A 62 -14.26 -25.66 -4.26
CA ALA A 62 -13.44 -26.86 -4.46
C ALA A 62 -12.91 -27.50 -3.16
N CYS A 63 -13.18 -26.92 -1.98
CA CYS A 63 -12.70 -27.47 -0.71
C CYS A 63 -13.41 -28.77 -0.34
N GLU A 64 -12.67 -29.87 -0.15
CA GLU A 64 -13.23 -31.19 0.18
C GLU A 64 -12.86 -31.65 1.61
N SER A 65 -11.97 -30.93 2.30
CA SER A 65 -11.46 -31.30 3.60
C SER A 65 -11.22 -30.11 4.53
N ALA A 66 -11.02 -30.41 5.83
CA ALA A 66 -10.63 -29.40 6.81
C ALA A 66 -9.25 -28.78 6.52
N GLY A 67 -8.34 -29.54 5.90
CA GLY A 67 -7.03 -29.03 5.50
C GLY A 67 -7.13 -28.05 4.34
N ASP A 68 -8.02 -28.30 3.38
CA ASP A 68 -8.26 -27.38 2.27
C ASP A 68 -8.86 -26.06 2.78
N LEU A 69 -9.82 -26.16 3.71
CA LEU A 69 -10.41 -24.98 4.36
C LEU A 69 -9.37 -24.17 5.14
N GLU A 70 -8.46 -24.82 5.86
CA GLU A 70 -7.37 -24.14 6.56
C GLU A 70 -6.44 -23.41 5.58
N GLY A 71 -6.11 -24.04 4.44
CA GLY A 71 -5.37 -23.42 3.36
C GLY A 71 -6.08 -22.18 2.80
N TRP A 72 -7.36 -22.31 2.48
CA TRP A 72 -8.20 -21.21 2.00
C TRP A 72 -8.28 -20.04 3.01
N LEU A 73 -8.39 -20.34 4.31
CA LEU A 73 -8.37 -19.31 5.34
C LEU A 73 -7.06 -18.51 5.36
N PHE A 74 -5.92 -19.14 5.08
CA PHE A 74 -4.66 -18.41 4.93
C PHE A 74 -4.65 -17.49 3.70
N GLU A 75 -5.22 -17.93 2.58
CA GLU A 75 -5.35 -17.13 1.35
C GLU A 75 -6.24 -15.90 1.58
N VAL A 76 -7.40 -16.07 2.22
CA VAL A 76 -8.30 -14.98 2.63
C VAL A 76 -7.60 -14.01 3.58
N ASN A 77 -6.88 -14.54 4.57
CA ASN A 77 -6.17 -13.71 5.54
C ASN A 77 -5.04 -12.91 4.88
N GLU A 78 -4.36 -13.47 3.88
CA GLU A 78 -3.35 -12.76 3.11
C GLU A 78 -3.96 -11.59 2.31
N LEU A 79 -5.08 -11.80 1.61
CA LEU A 79 -5.78 -10.73 0.89
C LEU A 79 -6.29 -9.65 1.85
N SER A 80 -6.91 -10.04 2.95
CA SER A 80 -7.40 -9.12 3.97
C SER A 80 -6.28 -8.26 4.53
N ALA A 81 -5.13 -8.86 4.86
CA ALA A 81 -3.98 -8.13 5.38
C ALA A 81 -3.42 -7.12 4.36
N ALA A 82 -3.38 -7.48 3.07
CA ALA A 82 -2.93 -6.57 2.02
C ALA A 82 -3.87 -5.35 1.86
N LEU A 83 -5.18 -5.58 1.89
CA LEU A 83 -6.19 -4.52 1.82
C LEU A 83 -6.17 -3.61 3.06
N ASP A 84 -6.03 -4.19 4.26
CA ASP A 84 -5.94 -3.44 5.51
C ASP A 84 -4.70 -2.54 5.55
N GLU A 85 -3.57 -3.04 5.04
CA GLU A 85 -2.35 -2.26 4.90
C GLU A 85 -2.57 -1.07 3.96
N GLU A 86 -3.11 -1.30 2.76
CA GLU A 86 -3.40 -0.23 1.80
C GLU A 86 -4.40 0.79 2.35
N GLY A 87 -5.47 0.33 3.00
CA GLY A 87 -6.45 1.18 3.66
C GLY A 87 -5.83 2.04 4.76
N SER A 88 -4.94 1.46 5.58
CA SER A 88 -4.20 2.18 6.62
C SER A 88 -3.29 3.26 6.03
N LYS A 89 -2.57 2.96 4.95
CA LYS A 89 -1.71 3.92 4.23
C LYS A 89 -2.52 5.13 3.73
N ARG A 90 -3.63 4.87 3.05
CA ARG A 90 -4.54 5.91 2.54
C ARG A 90 -5.15 6.73 3.67
N TYR A 91 -5.58 6.07 4.74
CA TYR A 91 -6.18 6.74 5.88
C TYR A 91 -5.17 7.68 6.58
N ILE A 92 -3.93 7.26 6.74
CA ILE A 92 -2.88 8.12 7.29
C ILE A 92 -2.61 9.29 6.34
N ALA A 93 -2.47 9.05 5.04
CA ALA A 93 -2.25 10.11 4.05
C ALA A 93 -3.37 11.16 4.07
N MET A 94 -4.63 10.70 4.11
CA MET A 94 -5.82 11.54 4.21
C MET A 94 -5.84 12.35 5.51
N THR A 95 -5.57 11.73 6.66
CA THR A 95 -5.62 12.43 7.97
C THR A 95 -4.47 13.43 8.16
N CYS A 96 -3.31 13.22 7.52
CA CYS A 96 -2.23 14.21 7.50
C CYS A 96 -2.57 15.47 6.67
N HIS A 97 -3.57 15.42 5.77
CA HIS A 97 -3.98 16.52 4.89
C HIS A 97 -5.50 16.68 4.84
N THR A 98 -6.09 17.15 5.93
CA THR A 98 -7.54 17.43 5.99
C THR A 98 -7.92 18.82 5.43
N SER A 99 -6.94 19.60 4.97
CA SER A 99 -7.18 20.90 4.32
C SER A 99 -7.50 20.65 2.84
N ASN A 100 -8.78 20.56 2.52
CA ASN A 100 -9.32 20.49 1.14
C ASN A 100 -9.26 21.85 0.44
#